data_AF-A0A1A9BLW5-F1
#
_entry.id   AF-A0A1A9BLW5-F1
#
_cell.length_a   1.000
_cell.length_b   1.000
_cell.length_c   1.000
_cell.angle_alpha   90.00
_cell.angle_beta   90.00
_cell.angle_gamma   90.00
#
_symmetry.space_group_name_H-M   'P 1'
#
loop_
_entity.id
_entity.type
_entity.pdbx_description
1 polymer ?
#
loop_
_entity_poly.entity_id
_entity_poly.type
_entity_poly.pdbx_seq_one_letter_code
_entity_poly.pdbx_strand_id
1 'polypeptide(L)'
;MRTLTRRGALGLGVAGAAAAGLAGCGALKSSDGPDPSGGSADRKPAGSKPGSKPESKPSAKPIGDGSTSYTGKQPKQPAKPEPLEPGQKPPQFVVFSWDGAGEVGNGLFPRFLDLAAEHGAHMTFFLSGLYLLPESKKRLYEPPNNQRGASDIGYLTDDHIKDTLKNVRRAWLEGHEIGTHFNGHFCAGSGSVANWTPQQWRSEIDQAKSFVKEWRTNSGWTDLPSLPFDYDKELVGGRTPCLLGQDNLLPTARELGWRYDASSPGGRQVWPTKKNGLWNLPLQQIPFPGHSFEVLSMDYNILANQSINSTNAPAHNYPGWREQATNAYISGFKRAYESNRAPFFIGNHFEQWNGGIYMDAVEKALKHIAREKEKGEDVRLVSFRQFVDWLDVQPPEVLDKLRTLDVGQAPAGGWKKL
;
A
#
# COMPACT_ATOMS: atom_id res chain seq x y z
N MET A 1 -26.53 -0.82 21.24
CA MET A 1 -25.67 -2.01 21.15
C MET A 1 -26.41 -3.12 20.41
N ARG A 2 -26.08 -3.35 19.14
CA ARG A 2 -26.42 -4.57 18.40
C ARG A 2 -25.22 -4.86 17.49
N THR A 3 -24.32 -5.70 17.99
CA THR A 3 -23.21 -6.27 17.23
C THR A 3 -23.80 -7.26 16.22
N LEU A 4 -23.98 -6.81 14.98
CA LEU A 4 -24.36 -7.69 13.88
C LEU A 4 -23.17 -8.60 13.55
N THR A 5 -23.38 -9.88 13.75
CA THR A 5 -22.45 -10.97 13.46
C THR A 5 -22.18 -11.04 11.95
N ARG A 6 -20.90 -10.89 11.57
CA ARG A 6 -20.45 -10.97 10.18
C ARG A 6 -20.40 -12.44 9.71
N ARG A 7 -21.34 -12.83 8.86
CA ARG A 7 -21.33 -14.09 8.08
C ARG A 7 -21.39 -13.76 6.59
N GLY A 8 -20.45 -14.35 5.85
CA GLY A 8 -20.38 -14.38 4.38
C GLY A 8 -19.87 -13.07 3.74
N ALA A 9 -19.13 -13.07 2.64
CA ALA A 9 -18.48 -14.14 1.88
C ALA A 9 -17.50 -13.40 0.94
N LEU A 10 -16.19 -13.61 1.08
CA LEU A 10 -15.23 -13.22 0.05
C LEU A 10 -15.35 -14.29 -1.05
N GLY A 11 -16.28 -14.07 -1.96
CA GLY A 11 -16.54 -14.93 -3.11
C GLY A 11 -15.87 -14.36 -4.35
N LEU A 12 -14.78 -15.01 -4.74
CA LEU A 12 -14.14 -15.01 -6.06
C LEU A 12 -15.01 -14.49 -7.22
N GLY A 13 -14.57 -13.38 -7.83
CA GLY A 13 -15.04 -12.93 -9.14
C GLY A 13 -14.07 -13.37 -10.24
N VAL A 14 -14.09 -14.66 -10.63
CA VAL A 14 -13.53 -15.10 -11.92
C VAL A 14 -14.69 -15.52 -12.80
N ALA A 15 -15.04 -14.67 -13.76
CA ALA A 15 -15.93 -15.04 -14.86
C ALA A 15 -15.19 -14.82 -16.17
N GLY A 16 -14.82 -15.94 -16.80
CA GLY A 16 -14.19 -15.96 -18.12
C GLY A 16 -15.19 -15.67 -19.24
N ALA A 17 -14.69 -15.08 -20.33
CA ALA A 17 -15.36 -15.06 -21.62
C ALA A 17 -14.37 -15.55 -22.68
N ALA A 18 -14.71 -16.67 -23.32
CA ALA A 18 -13.98 -17.23 -24.44
C ALA A 18 -14.54 -16.70 -25.77
N ALA A 19 -13.59 -16.33 -26.65
CA ALA A 19 -13.57 -16.44 -28.12
C ALA A 19 -14.72 -15.89 -28.99
N ALA A 20 -14.34 -14.96 -29.89
CA ALA A 20 -14.71 -15.02 -31.30
C ALA A 20 -13.55 -14.47 -32.15
N GLY A 21 -12.98 -15.32 -33.00
CA GLY A 21 -11.91 -14.96 -33.92
C GLY A 21 -12.44 -14.40 -35.23
N LEU A 22 -11.65 -13.54 -35.86
CA LEU A 22 -11.70 -13.31 -37.31
C LEU A 22 -10.28 -13.22 -37.84
N ALA A 23 -10.04 -14.05 -38.86
CA ALA A 23 -8.83 -14.14 -39.64
C ALA A 23 -8.66 -12.92 -40.55
N GLY A 24 -7.40 -12.55 -40.82
CA GLY A 24 -7.04 -11.57 -41.84
C GLY A 24 -5.61 -11.79 -42.28
N CYS A 25 -5.43 -12.59 -43.34
CA CYS A 25 -4.16 -12.80 -44.02
C CYS A 25 -3.71 -11.52 -44.75
N GLY A 26 -2.41 -11.27 -44.80
CA GLY A 26 -1.83 -10.22 -45.63
C GLY A 26 -0.31 -10.28 -45.63
N ALA A 27 0.25 -11.09 -46.53
CA ALA A 27 1.67 -11.10 -46.86
C ALA A 27 2.11 -9.75 -47.46
N LEU A 28 3.40 -9.40 -47.32
CA LEU A 28 4.31 -9.11 -48.45
C LEU A 28 5.71 -8.69 -47.97
N LYS A 29 6.66 -9.60 -48.23
CA LYS A 29 8.02 -9.45 -48.79
C LYS A 29 9.00 -8.37 -48.29
N SER A 30 10.17 -8.90 -47.93
CA SER A 30 11.52 -8.32 -47.96
C SER A 30 11.92 -7.70 -49.29
N SER A 31 12.82 -6.72 -49.23
CA SER A 31 13.76 -6.42 -50.30
C SER A 31 15.08 -5.89 -49.72
N ASP A 32 16.16 -6.50 -50.18
CA ASP A 32 17.56 -6.30 -49.85
C ASP A 32 18.14 -4.93 -50.23
N GLY A 33 19.06 -4.44 -49.38
CA GLY A 33 20.35 -3.77 -49.67
C GLY A 33 20.44 -2.54 -50.60
N PRO A 34 21.63 -1.92 -50.77
CA PRO A 34 22.93 -2.18 -50.13
C PRO A 34 23.62 -0.93 -49.51
N ASP A 35 24.65 -1.17 -48.71
CA ASP A 35 25.73 -0.23 -48.37
C ASP A 35 26.44 0.29 -49.65
N PRO A 36 27.11 1.46 -49.56
CA PRO A 36 28.57 1.37 -49.68
C PRO A 36 29.36 2.36 -48.78
N SER A 37 30.39 1.79 -48.14
CA SER A 37 31.78 2.26 -48.05
C SER A 37 32.12 3.70 -47.61
N GLY A 38 32.95 3.77 -46.56
CA GLY A 38 34.31 4.31 -46.69
C GLY A 38 34.56 5.73 -46.17
N GLY A 39 35.47 5.86 -45.20
CA GLY A 39 36.07 7.15 -44.87
C GLY A 39 36.73 7.20 -43.49
N SER A 40 37.92 6.61 -43.34
CA SER A 40 38.81 6.92 -42.23
C SER A 40 39.39 8.33 -42.40
N ALA A 41 39.36 9.13 -41.33
CA ALA A 41 40.23 10.30 -41.19
C ALA A 41 40.54 10.53 -39.71
N ASP A 42 41.80 10.26 -39.36
CA ASP A 42 42.47 10.61 -38.13
C ASP A 42 42.38 12.11 -37.81
N ARG A 43 41.99 12.45 -36.57
CA ARG A 43 42.38 13.70 -35.91
C ARG A 43 42.75 13.44 -34.45
N LYS A 44 43.99 13.85 -34.12
CA LYS A 44 44.68 13.82 -32.83
C LYS A 44 43.99 14.69 -31.74
N PRO A 45 44.35 14.49 -30.45
CA PRO A 45 43.51 14.81 -29.30
C PRO A 45 43.72 16.24 -28.77
N ALA A 46 42.67 16.86 -28.25
CA ALA A 46 42.74 18.12 -27.54
C ALA A 46 41.99 18.07 -26.20
N GLY A 47 42.73 18.33 -25.12
CA GLY A 47 42.19 18.96 -23.91
C GLY A 47 41.42 18.09 -22.92
N SER A 48 42.14 17.34 -22.08
CA SER A 48 41.61 16.80 -20.83
C SER A 48 41.29 17.93 -19.84
N LYS A 49 40.01 18.31 -19.72
CA LYS A 49 39.50 18.96 -18.50
C LYS A 49 39.32 17.89 -17.42
N PRO A 50 39.56 18.18 -16.12
CA PRO A 50 39.30 17.21 -15.06
C PRO A 50 37.79 16.99 -14.99
N GLY A 51 37.33 15.86 -15.52
CA GLY A 51 35.96 15.42 -15.37
C GLY A 51 35.71 15.14 -13.89
N SER A 52 34.72 15.83 -13.32
CA SER A 52 34.02 15.40 -12.13
C SER A 52 33.70 13.91 -12.28
N LYS A 53 34.25 13.07 -11.40
CA LYS A 53 33.91 11.65 -11.35
C LYS A 53 32.39 11.54 -11.36
N PRO A 54 31.78 10.76 -12.26
CA PRO A 54 30.40 10.37 -12.07
C PRO A 54 30.38 9.64 -10.72
N GLU A 55 29.57 10.11 -9.77
CA GLU A 55 29.25 9.31 -8.60
C GLU A 55 28.84 7.93 -9.12
N SER A 56 29.64 6.92 -8.81
CA SER A 56 29.35 5.55 -9.18
C SER A 56 28.01 5.21 -8.55
N LYS A 57 26.95 5.14 -9.35
CA LYS A 57 25.66 4.60 -8.91
C LYS A 57 25.96 3.29 -8.17
N PRO A 58 25.47 3.09 -6.94
CA PRO A 58 25.71 1.84 -6.23
C PRO A 58 25.34 0.68 -7.15
N SER A 59 26.33 -0.15 -7.51
CA SER A 59 26.07 -1.34 -8.31
C SER A 59 25.10 -2.21 -7.51
N ALA A 60 23.92 -2.51 -8.07
CA ALA A 60 22.94 -3.36 -7.41
C ALA A 60 23.59 -4.69 -7.04
N LYS A 61 23.54 -5.07 -5.76
CA LYS A 61 24.08 -6.34 -5.26
C LYS A 61 22.92 -7.32 -5.06
N PRO A 62 22.80 -8.38 -5.87
CA PRO A 62 21.78 -9.40 -5.67
C PRO A 62 21.82 -9.98 -4.25
N ILE A 63 20.67 -10.28 -3.68
CA ILE A 63 20.51 -10.95 -2.38
C ILE A 63 19.87 -12.31 -2.62
N GLY A 64 20.39 -13.36 -1.97
CA GLY A 64 19.86 -14.72 -2.10
C GLY A 64 19.88 -15.20 -3.55
N ASP A 65 18.73 -15.63 -4.06
CA ASP A 65 18.56 -16.11 -5.44
C ASP A 65 18.50 -14.99 -6.50
N GLY A 66 18.69 -13.72 -6.07
CA GLY A 66 18.63 -12.55 -6.94
C GLY A 66 17.23 -12.02 -7.21
N SER A 67 16.19 -12.53 -6.54
CA SER A 67 14.84 -11.95 -6.54
C SER A 67 14.82 -10.53 -5.97
N THR A 68 15.70 -10.27 -5.02
CA THR A 68 15.90 -8.97 -4.38
C THR A 68 17.35 -8.52 -4.55
N SER A 69 17.62 -7.23 -4.33
CA SER A 69 18.95 -6.65 -4.45
C SER A 69 19.11 -5.46 -3.51
N TYR A 70 20.30 -5.31 -2.94
CA TYR A 70 20.67 -4.11 -2.20
C TYR A 70 21.09 -3.01 -3.19
N THR A 71 20.37 -1.89 -3.17
CA THR A 71 20.64 -0.73 -4.05
C THR A 71 21.00 0.55 -3.29
N GLY A 72 21.14 0.48 -1.96
CA GLY A 72 21.40 1.64 -1.09
C GLY A 72 20.16 2.10 -0.33
N LYS A 73 20.15 3.38 0.08
CA LYS A 73 18.96 4.00 0.69
C LYS A 73 17.84 4.09 -0.35
N GLN A 74 16.60 3.94 0.08
CA GLN A 74 15.45 4.17 -0.78
C GLN A 74 15.49 5.59 -1.35
N PRO A 75 15.30 5.76 -2.68
CA PRO A 75 15.24 7.09 -3.29
C PRO A 75 13.94 7.81 -2.92
N LYS A 76 13.88 9.11 -3.27
CA LYS A 76 12.70 9.99 -3.15
C LYS A 76 12.05 9.99 -1.76
N GLN A 77 12.85 9.88 -0.70
CA GLN A 77 12.36 10.07 0.66
C GLN A 77 12.14 11.56 0.96
N PRO A 78 11.16 11.91 1.82
CA PRO A 78 10.96 13.28 2.26
C PRO A 78 12.19 13.81 3.01
N ALA A 79 12.21 15.12 3.25
CA ALA A 79 13.20 15.74 4.12
C ALA A 79 13.21 15.04 5.49
N LYS A 80 14.39 15.05 6.14
CA LYS A 80 14.55 14.48 7.47
C LYS A 80 13.51 15.11 8.41
N PRO A 81 12.76 14.31 9.19
CA PRO A 81 11.77 14.86 10.11
C PRO A 81 12.44 15.66 11.23
N GLU A 82 11.75 16.70 11.66
CA GLU A 82 12.17 17.60 12.74
C GLU A 82 11.11 17.55 13.86
N PRO A 83 11.55 17.69 15.13
CA PRO A 83 10.62 17.83 16.25
C PRO A 83 9.80 19.11 16.09
N LEU A 84 8.54 19.08 16.54
CA LEU A 84 7.72 20.28 16.65
C LEU A 84 8.26 21.19 17.75
N GLU A 85 8.29 22.48 17.46
CA GLU A 85 8.51 23.49 18.48
C GLU A 85 7.29 23.60 19.41
N PRO A 86 7.47 24.01 20.67
CA PRO A 86 6.36 24.23 21.60
C PRO A 86 5.28 25.14 20.99
N GLY A 87 4.05 24.63 20.95
CA GLY A 87 2.89 25.36 20.43
C GLY A 87 2.81 25.48 18.90
N GLN A 88 3.70 24.79 18.17
CA GLN A 88 3.62 24.68 16.71
C GLN A 88 2.42 23.81 16.31
N LYS A 89 1.67 24.28 15.31
CA LYS A 89 0.60 23.50 14.69
C LYS A 89 1.21 22.31 13.95
N PRO A 90 0.79 21.06 14.23
CA PRO A 90 1.28 19.90 13.51
C PRO A 90 0.81 19.90 12.04
N PRO A 91 1.58 19.30 11.13
CA PRO A 91 1.14 19.03 9.77
C PRO A 91 -0.11 18.16 9.75
N GLN A 92 -0.94 18.28 8.73
CA GLN A 92 -1.96 17.26 8.46
C GLN A 92 -1.33 16.12 7.67
N PHE A 93 -1.06 15.01 8.34
CA PHE A 93 -0.63 13.78 7.68
C PHE A 93 -1.83 13.06 7.06
N VAL A 94 -1.67 12.57 5.83
CA VAL A 94 -2.61 11.66 5.18
C VAL A 94 -1.83 10.50 4.58
N VAL A 95 -2.25 9.27 4.92
CA VAL A 95 -1.63 8.03 4.44
C VAL A 95 -2.65 7.26 3.61
N PHE A 96 -2.31 7.03 2.34
CA PHE A 96 -3.04 6.11 1.47
C PHE A 96 -2.33 4.77 1.48
N SER A 97 -3.09 3.70 1.75
CA SER A 97 -2.59 2.34 1.83
C SER A 97 -3.41 1.38 0.97
N TRP A 98 -2.75 0.31 0.51
CA TRP A 98 -3.28 -0.68 -0.42
C TRP A 98 -3.07 -2.08 0.16
N ASP A 99 -4.16 -2.77 0.48
CA ASP A 99 -4.15 -4.11 1.06
C ASP A 99 -4.08 -5.15 -0.08
N GLY A 100 -3.23 -6.17 0.09
CA GLY A 100 -2.89 -7.17 -0.93
C GLY A 100 -1.89 -6.66 -1.96
N ALA A 101 -2.12 -5.48 -2.52
CA ALA A 101 -1.23 -4.75 -3.46
C ALA A 101 -0.73 -5.58 -4.67
N GLY A 102 -1.58 -6.46 -5.22
CA GLY A 102 -1.33 -7.16 -6.49
C GLY A 102 -1.89 -6.40 -7.69
N GLU A 103 -1.26 -6.51 -8.85
CA GLU A 103 -1.84 -6.08 -10.13
C GLU A 103 -2.63 -7.24 -10.74
N VAL A 104 -3.91 -7.03 -11.01
CA VAL A 104 -4.84 -8.07 -11.50
C VAL A 104 -5.38 -7.77 -12.91
N GLY A 105 -4.68 -6.93 -13.67
CA GLY A 105 -5.00 -6.60 -15.06
C GLY A 105 -6.03 -5.47 -15.18
N ASN A 106 -6.33 -4.78 -14.08
CA ASN A 106 -7.28 -3.67 -14.05
C ASN A 106 -6.61 -2.29 -14.16
N GLY A 107 -5.27 -2.26 -14.12
CA GLY A 107 -4.48 -1.05 -14.29
C GLY A 107 -4.55 -0.07 -13.12
N LEU A 108 -5.11 -0.48 -11.98
CA LEU A 108 -5.24 0.39 -10.81
C LEU A 108 -3.90 0.64 -10.13
N PHE A 109 -3.00 -0.36 -10.10
CA PHE A 109 -1.68 -0.17 -9.49
C PHE A 109 -0.87 0.93 -10.20
N PRO A 110 -0.62 0.87 -11.53
CA PRO A 110 0.09 1.94 -12.21
C PRO A 110 -0.68 3.27 -12.16
N ARG A 111 -2.02 3.28 -12.24
CA ARG A 111 -2.84 4.49 -12.11
C ARG A 111 -2.55 5.25 -10.82
N PHE A 112 -2.51 4.55 -9.68
CA PHE A 112 -2.25 5.21 -8.39
C PHE A 112 -0.78 5.56 -8.15
N LEU A 113 0.16 4.86 -8.80
CA LEU A 113 1.57 5.31 -8.84
C LEU A 113 1.72 6.60 -9.67
N ASP A 114 1.06 6.68 -10.83
CA ASP A 114 1.06 7.89 -11.66
C ASP A 114 0.44 9.08 -10.92
N LEU A 115 -0.72 8.87 -10.28
CA LEU A 115 -1.40 9.88 -9.46
C LEU A 115 -0.54 10.34 -8.28
N ALA A 116 0.19 9.42 -7.65
CA ALA A 116 1.07 9.76 -6.55
C ALA A 116 2.28 10.57 -7.02
N ALA A 117 2.85 10.25 -8.18
CA ALA A 117 3.91 11.04 -8.80
C ALA A 117 3.44 12.44 -9.17
N GLU A 118 2.22 12.59 -9.72
CA GLU A 118 1.60 13.87 -10.08
C GLU A 118 1.50 14.82 -8.88
N HIS A 119 1.06 14.32 -7.72
CA HIS A 119 0.81 15.15 -6.52
C HIS A 119 1.92 15.09 -5.46
N GLY A 120 3.03 14.42 -5.75
CA GLY A 120 4.13 14.20 -4.80
C GLY A 120 3.64 13.54 -3.51
N ALA A 121 2.95 12.41 -3.66
CA ALA A 121 2.46 11.57 -2.59
C ALA A 121 3.32 10.31 -2.47
N HIS A 122 3.50 9.84 -1.24
CA HIS A 122 4.03 8.51 -0.96
C HIS A 122 2.91 7.66 -0.33
N MET A 123 2.90 6.37 -0.64
CA MET A 123 1.83 5.45 -0.27
C MET A 123 2.44 4.21 0.39
N THR A 124 1.63 3.42 1.09
CA THR A 124 2.03 2.12 1.63
C THR A 124 1.32 0.99 0.91
N PHE A 125 2.07 0.09 0.29
CA PHE A 125 1.55 -1.10 -0.36
C PHE A 125 1.77 -2.29 0.58
N PHE A 126 0.71 -2.76 1.23
CA PHE A 126 0.76 -3.98 2.04
C PHE A 126 0.65 -5.19 1.11
N LEU A 127 1.80 -5.67 0.65
CA LEU A 127 1.89 -6.75 -0.32
C LEU A 127 1.54 -8.09 0.33
N SER A 128 0.63 -8.85 -0.29
CA SER A 128 0.44 -10.25 0.06
C SER A 128 1.51 -11.12 -0.61
N GLY A 129 2.22 -11.95 0.15
CA GLY A 129 3.33 -12.76 -0.37
C GLY A 129 2.91 -13.73 -1.48
N LEU A 130 1.67 -14.25 -1.41
CA LEU A 130 1.12 -15.14 -2.44
C LEU A 130 0.98 -14.48 -3.82
N TYR A 131 0.94 -13.15 -3.89
CA TYR A 131 0.92 -12.45 -5.18
C TYR A 131 2.27 -12.45 -5.89
N LEU A 132 3.31 -13.02 -5.27
CA LEU A 132 4.59 -13.33 -5.89
C LEU A 132 4.90 -14.85 -5.95
N LEU A 133 3.91 -15.70 -5.63
CA LEU A 133 4.02 -17.15 -5.69
C LEU A 133 3.18 -17.70 -6.86
N PRO A 134 3.78 -18.30 -7.90
CA PRO A 134 3.02 -18.94 -8.98
C PRO A 134 2.06 -20.00 -8.44
N GLU A 135 0.84 -20.08 -8.97
CA GLU A 135 -0.16 -21.03 -8.46
C GLU A 135 0.32 -22.50 -8.57
N SER A 136 1.13 -22.82 -9.59
CA SER A 136 1.76 -24.14 -9.75
C SER A 136 2.63 -24.54 -8.55
N LYS A 137 3.07 -23.57 -7.75
CA LYS A 137 3.84 -23.72 -6.52
C LYS A 137 3.02 -23.51 -5.24
N LYS A 138 1.69 -23.44 -5.29
CA LYS A 138 0.83 -23.19 -4.11
C LYS A 138 1.08 -24.13 -2.93
N ARG A 139 1.56 -25.35 -3.18
CA ARG A 139 1.93 -26.28 -2.10
C ARG A 139 3.17 -25.83 -1.32
N LEU A 140 3.90 -24.80 -1.72
CA LEU A 140 4.94 -24.21 -0.87
C LEU A 140 4.35 -23.40 0.30
N TYR A 141 3.09 -22.98 0.20
CA TYR A 141 2.42 -22.26 1.25
C TYR A 141 1.76 -23.22 2.26
N GLU A 142 2.12 -23.04 3.54
CA GLU A 142 1.63 -23.80 4.68
C GLU A 142 0.90 -22.86 5.65
N PRO A 143 -0.37 -22.52 5.36
CA PRO A 143 -1.15 -21.61 6.19
C PRO A 143 -1.41 -22.23 7.57
N PRO A 144 -1.22 -21.49 8.67
CA PRO A 144 -1.57 -21.97 10.00
C PRO A 144 -3.04 -22.40 10.08
N ASN A 145 -3.29 -23.58 10.68
CA ASN A 145 -4.63 -24.14 10.92
C ASN A 145 -5.50 -24.37 9.65
N ASN A 146 -4.91 -24.34 8.45
CA ASN A 146 -5.60 -24.54 7.17
C ASN A 146 -4.88 -25.58 6.31
N GLN A 147 -5.52 -26.02 5.22
CA GLN A 147 -4.90 -26.98 4.29
C GLN A 147 -3.73 -26.36 3.54
N ARG A 148 -2.68 -27.15 3.32
CA ARG A 148 -1.50 -26.77 2.53
C ARG A 148 -1.87 -26.21 1.15
N GLY A 149 -1.49 -24.96 0.89
CA GLY A 149 -1.80 -24.20 -0.31
C GLY A 149 -3.16 -23.52 -0.37
N ALA A 150 -3.99 -23.60 0.68
CA ALA A 150 -5.25 -22.87 0.76
C ALA A 150 -5.01 -21.35 0.79
N SER A 151 -5.91 -20.57 0.21
CA SER A 151 -5.89 -19.09 0.18
C SER A 151 -7.29 -18.56 -0.09
N ASP A 152 -7.79 -17.62 0.73
CA ASP A 152 -9.08 -16.95 0.54
C ASP A 152 -9.01 -15.81 -0.51
N ILE A 153 -7.80 -15.39 -0.87
CA ILE A 153 -7.54 -14.36 -1.91
C ILE A 153 -7.03 -14.95 -3.23
N GLY A 154 -7.02 -16.28 -3.35
CA GLY A 154 -6.52 -16.98 -4.53
C GLY A 154 -5.02 -16.81 -4.76
N TYR A 155 -4.61 -17.04 -6.01
CA TYR A 155 -3.26 -16.83 -6.53
C TYR A 155 -3.37 -16.01 -7.82
N LEU A 156 -2.37 -15.18 -8.11
CA LEU A 156 -2.32 -14.45 -9.37
C LEU A 156 -1.92 -15.38 -10.52
N THR A 157 -2.33 -15.02 -11.73
CA THR A 157 -1.76 -15.62 -12.94
C THR A 157 -0.30 -15.19 -13.08
N ASP A 158 0.50 -15.97 -13.80
CA ASP A 158 1.92 -15.68 -14.03
C ASP A 158 2.15 -14.26 -14.58
N ASP A 159 1.33 -13.82 -15.54
CA ASP A 159 1.44 -12.46 -16.10
C ASP A 159 1.14 -11.37 -15.06
N HIS A 160 0.12 -11.57 -14.24
CA HIS A 160 -0.21 -10.66 -13.14
C HIS A 160 0.87 -10.64 -12.04
N ILE A 161 1.59 -11.74 -11.81
CA ILE A 161 2.77 -11.74 -10.93
C ILE A 161 3.88 -10.85 -11.53
N LYS A 162 4.14 -10.95 -12.84
CA LYS A 162 5.15 -10.11 -13.51
C LYS A 162 4.80 -8.63 -13.44
N ASP A 163 3.54 -8.29 -13.65
CA ASP A 163 3.05 -6.92 -13.51
C ASP A 163 3.13 -6.43 -12.07
N THR A 164 2.83 -7.29 -11.10
CA THR A 164 3.01 -7.01 -9.67
C THR A 164 4.48 -6.73 -9.35
N LEU A 165 5.42 -7.57 -9.81
CA LEU A 165 6.86 -7.34 -9.63
C LEU A 165 7.32 -6.00 -10.22
N LYS A 166 6.84 -5.66 -11.42
CA LYS A 166 7.12 -4.39 -12.09
C LYS A 166 6.62 -3.21 -11.26
N ASN A 167 5.39 -3.26 -10.77
CA ASN A 167 4.79 -2.18 -10.00
C ASN A 167 5.36 -2.06 -8.59
N VAL A 168 5.66 -3.17 -7.90
CA VAL A 168 6.35 -3.15 -6.59
C VAL A 168 7.75 -2.57 -6.71
N ARG A 169 8.51 -2.94 -7.77
CA ARG A 169 9.81 -2.33 -8.06
C ARG A 169 9.68 -0.82 -8.30
N ARG A 170 8.71 -0.41 -9.12
CA ARG A 170 8.43 1.00 -9.41
C ARG A 170 8.07 1.76 -8.13
N ALA A 171 7.15 1.23 -7.33
CA ALA A 171 6.72 1.79 -6.06
C ALA A 171 7.91 2.05 -5.14
N TRP A 172 8.81 1.09 -4.96
CA TRP A 172 10.00 1.30 -4.13
C TRP A 172 10.91 2.41 -4.67
N LEU A 173 11.17 2.42 -5.99
CA LEU A 173 12.02 3.43 -6.65
C LEU A 173 11.40 4.84 -6.65
N GLU A 174 10.09 4.93 -6.46
CA GLU A 174 9.35 6.19 -6.36
C GLU A 174 9.15 6.66 -4.91
N GLY A 175 9.73 5.94 -3.94
CA GLY A 175 9.76 6.32 -2.53
C GLY A 175 8.56 5.83 -1.71
N HIS A 176 7.74 4.93 -2.27
CA HIS A 176 6.62 4.32 -1.57
C HIS A 176 7.08 3.18 -0.65
N GLU A 177 6.31 2.91 0.39
CA GLU A 177 6.60 1.82 1.32
C GLU A 177 6.01 0.50 0.83
N ILE A 178 6.76 -0.59 1.03
CA ILE A 178 6.28 -1.97 0.87
C ILE A 178 6.17 -2.59 2.26
N GLY A 179 4.94 -2.72 2.75
CA GLY A 179 4.61 -3.47 3.97
C GLY A 179 4.04 -4.84 3.61
N THR A 180 3.54 -5.57 4.62
CA THR A 180 2.92 -6.90 4.39
C THR A 180 1.43 -6.90 4.67
N HIS A 181 0.67 -7.57 3.80
CA HIS A 181 -0.69 -8.05 4.07
C HIS A 181 -0.71 -9.59 4.20
N PHE A 182 0.43 -10.16 4.60
CA PHE A 182 0.61 -11.57 4.91
C PHE A 182 0.29 -12.45 3.69
N ASN A 183 -0.31 -13.63 3.87
CA ASN A 183 -0.55 -14.56 2.76
C ASN A 183 -2.05 -14.83 2.57
N GLY A 184 -2.56 -15.94 3.09
CA GLY A 184 -3.83 -16.54 2.65
C GLY A 184 -5.12 -15.85 3.08
N HIS A 185 -5.05 -14.75 3.84
CA HIS A 185 -6.18 -13.85 4.14
C HIS A 185 -7.43 -14.51 4.80
N PHE A 186 -7.23 -15.43 5.75
CA PHE A 186 -8.34 -16.16 6.38
C PHE A 186 -9.11 -15.34 7.42
N CYS A 187 -10.35 -14.96 7.12
CA CYS A 187 -11.13 -14.08 8.00
C CYS A 187 -12.12 -14.80 8.92
N ALA A 188 -12.45 -16.06 8.63
CA ALA A 188 -13.48 -16.81 9.37
C ALA A 188 -13.12 -18.28 9.56
N GLY A 189 -13.91 -18.99 10.37
CA GLY A 189 -13.68 -20.40 10.69
C GLY A 189 -12.53 -20.62 11.67
N SER A 190 -12.24 -21.90 11.96
CA SER A 190 -11.14 -22.29 12.86
C SER A 190 -9.77 -21.84 12.34
N GLY A 191 -9.61 -21.78 11.02
CA GLY A 191 -8.41 -21.33 10.33
C GLY A 191 -8.17 -19.81 10.32
N SER A 192 -9.12 -19.00 10.81
CA SER A 192 -9.04 -17.53 10.79
C SER A 192 -7.78 -17.01 11.47
N VAL A 193 -7.23 -15.91 10.95
CA VAL A 193 -6.11 -15.17 11.55
C VAL A 193 -6.44 -14.66 12.97
N ALA A 194 -7.73 -14.58 13.33
CA ALA A 194 -8.16 -14.28 14.70
C ALA A 194 -7.68 -15.31 15.73
N ASN A 195 -7.45 -16.56 15.30
CA ASN A 195 -7.12 -17.68 16.19
C ASN A 195 -5.62 -18.01 16.20
N TRP A 196 -4.80 -17.27 15.46
CA TRP A 196 -3.39 -17.61 15.29
C TRP A 196 -2.57 -17.25 16.53
N THR A 197 -1.65 -18.13 16.90
CA THR A 197 -0.66 -17.87 17.97
C THR A 197 0.48 -16.97 17.48
N PRO A 198 1.29 -16.36 18.37
CA PRO A 198 2.49 -15.62 17.96
C PRO A 198 3.46 -16.44 17.09
N GLN A 199 3.63 -17.73 17.36
CA GLN A 199 4.46 -18.63 16.57
C GLN A 199 3.88 -18.87 15.16
N GLN A 200 2.55 -18.93 15.05
CA GLN A 200 1.87 -19.04 13.76
C GLN A 200 2.01 -17.75 12.95
N TRP A 201 1.90 -16.59 13.59
CA TRP A 201 2.22 -15.30 12.97
C TRP A 201 3.68 -15.23 12.50
N ARG A 202 4.62 -15.79 13.27
CA ARG A 202 6.03 -15.86 12.86
C ARG A 202 6.20 -16.67 11.59
N SER A 203 5.61 -17.87 11.54
CA SER A 203 5.61 -18.70 10.33
C SER A 203 4.99 -17.99 9.12
N GLU A 204 3.85 -17.30 9.31
CA GLU A 204 3.20 -16.54 8.24
C GLU A 204 4.12 -15.43 7.69
N ILE A 205 4.76 -14.66 8.57
CA ILE A 205 5.66 -13.57 8.18
C ILE A 205 6.89 -14.12 7.45
N ASP A 206 7.47 -15.21 7.95
CA ASP A 206 8.63 -15.85 7.35
C ASP A 206 8.31 -16.37 5.93
N GLN A 207 7.12 -16.95 5.74
CA GLN A 207 6.62 -17.37 4.42
C GLN A 207 6.33 -16.18 3.49
N ALA A 208 5.69 -15.11 4.00
CA ALA A 208 5.45 -13.90 3.19
C ALA A 208 6.78 -13.28 2.71
N LYS A 209 7.79 -13.24 3.58
CA LYS A 209 9.14 -12.79 3.23
C LYS A 209 9.81 -13.71 2.22
N SER A 210 9.71 -15.03 2.36
CA SER A 210 10.35 -15.96 1.44
C SER A 210 9.78 -15.83 0.03
N PHE A 211 8.46 -15.70 -0.14
CA PHE A 211 7.87 -15.53 -1.48
C PHE A 211 8.34 -14.25 -2.18
N VAL A 212 8.58 -13.16 -1.44
CA VAL A 212 9.17 -11.93 -2.01
C VAL A 212 10.66 -12.08 -2.30
N LYS A 213 11.39 -12.80 -1.45
CA LYS A 213 12.85 -12.95 -1.54
C LYS A 213 13.28 -14.08 -2.48
N GLU A 214 12.37 -14.94 -2.93
CA GLU A 214 12.66 -16.16 -3.69
C GLU A 214 11.74 -16.35 -4.90
N TRP A 215 11.10 -15.28 -5.40
CA TRP A 215 10.19 -15.36 -6.55
C TRP A 215 10.88 -15.92 -7.80
N ARG A 216 12.18 -15.71 -8.00
CA ARG A 216 12.94 -16.31 -9.12
C ARG A 216 13.02 -17.82 -8.99
N THR A 217 13.39 -18.31 -7.81
CA THR A 217 13.43 -19.76 -7.54
C THR A 217 12.05 -20.39 -7.73
N ASN A 218 11.00 -19.72 -7.25
CA ASN A 218 9.64 -20.23 -7.34
C ASN A 218 9.08 -20.21 -8.77
N SER A 219 9.43 -19.22 -9.57
CA SER A 219 8.91 -19.05 -10.95
C SER A 219 9.80 -19.64 -12.05
N GLY A 220 11.10 -19.75 -11.82
CA GLY A 220 12.11 -20.05 -12.84
C GLY A 220 12.45 -18.86 -13.76
N TRP A 221 11.91 -17.67 -13.51
CA TRP A 221 12.15 -16.49 -14.36
C TRP A 221 13.50 -15.82 -14.06
N THR A 222 14.26 -15.51 -15.11
CA THR A 222 15.62 -14.94 -15.00
C THR A 222 15.75 -13.56 -15.65
N ASP A 223 14.78 -13.15 -16.47
CA ASP A 223 14.80 -11.97 -17.34
C ASP A 223 14.20 -10.70 -16.70
N LEU A 224 13.41 -10.83 -15.63
CA LEU A 224 12.87 -9.68 -14.90
C LEU A 224 13.93 -9.04 -14.01
N PRO A 225 13.90 -7.72 -13.74
CA PRO A 225 14.80 -7.08 -12.80
C PRO A 225 14.48 -7.48 -11.35
N SER A 226 15.51 -7.58 -10.50
CA SER A 226 15.35 -7.80 -9.06
C SER A 226 14.53 -6.70 -8.40
N LEU A 227 13.83 -7.01 -7.32
CA LEU A 227 13.27 -6.00 -6.43
C LEU A 227 14.43 -5.22 -5.76
N PRO A 228 14.44 -3.88 -5.77
CA PRO A 228 15.61 -3.07 -5.41
C PRO A 228 15.80 -2.88 -3.89
N PHE A 229 15.30 -3.80 -3.06
CA PHE A 229 15.32 -3.70 -1.61
C PHE A 229 15.59 -5.03 -0.91
N ASP A 230 16.10 -4.94 0.32
CA ASP A 230 16.25 -6.06 1.24
C ASP A 230 15.00 -6.14 2.13
N TYR A 231 14.12 -7.11 1.85
CA TYR A 231 12.84 -7.17 2.54
C TYR A 231 12.95 -7.54 4.03
N ASP A 232 14.08 -8.09 4.47
CA ASP A 232 14.32 -8.30 5.90
C ASP A 232 14.54 -6.99 6.67
N LYS A 233 14.99 -5.93 5.98
CA LYS A 233 15.23 -4.61 6.55
C LYS A 233 14.11 -3.62 6.27
N GLU A 234 13.56 -3.67 5.07
CA GLU A 234 12.58 -2.69 4.64
C GLU A 234 11.15 -3.01 5.11
N LEU A 235 10.85 -4.27 5.47
CA LEU A 235 9.57 -4.64 6.08
C LEU A 235 9.50 -4.23 7.55
N VAL A 236 8.89 -3.07 7.82
CA VAL A 236 8.79 -2.49 9.17
C VAL A 236 7.36 -2.38 9.72
N GLY A 237 6.38 -2.91 9.01
CA GLY A 237 4.98 -2.93 9.44
C GLY A 237 4.06 -3.66 8.47
N GLY A 238 2.81 -3.83 8.90
CA GLY A 238 1.80 -4.59 8.18
C GLY A 238 0.38 -4.25 8.62
N ARG A 239 -0.60 -4.82 7.91
CA ARG A 239 -2.01 -4.84 8.29
C ARG A 239 -2.51 -6.27 8.21
N THR A 240 -3.15 -6.79 9.26
CA THR A 240 -3.68 -8.15 9.24
C THR A 240 -4.92 -8.25 8.36
N PRO A 241 -5.13 -9.42 7.73
CA PRO A 241 -6.38 -9.72 7.05
C PRO A 241 -7.59 -9.44 7.93
N CYS A 242 -8.56 -8.72 7.38
CA CYS A 242 -9.80 -8.35 8.06
C CYS A 242 -9.64 -7.61 9.41
N LEU A 243 -8.47 -7.05 9.71
CA LEU A 243 -8.17 -6.37 10.99
C LEU A 243 -8.30 -7.28 12.23
N LEU A 244 -7.96 -8.56 12.07
CA LEU A 244 -8.09 -9.59 13.11
C LEU A 244 -6.71 -10.08 13.61
N GLY A 245 -6.67 -10.63 14.83
CA GLY A 245 -5.49 -11.33 15.37
C GLY A 245 -4.35 -10.44 15.86
N GLN A 246 -4.55 -9.11 15.96
CA GLN A 246 -3.51 -8.14 16.34
C GLN A 246 -2.78 -8.52 17.66
N ASP A 247 -3.51 -8.90 18.70
CA ASP A 247 -2.92 -9.15 20.03
C ASP A 247 -1.85 -10.26 20.00
N ASN A 248 -2.04 -11.27 19.16
CA ASN A 248 -1.07 -12.35 18.97
C ASN A 248 0.01 -12.00 17.93
N LEU A 249 -0.24 -11.06 17.01
CA LEU A 249 0.76 -10.56 16.07
C LEU A 249 1.82 -9.70 16.76
N LEU A 250 1.40 -8.77 17.62
CA LEU A 250 2.28 -7.72 18.15
C LEU A 250 3.54 -8.23 18.87
N PRO A 251 3.50 -9.32 19.69
CA PRO A 251 4.71 -9.88 20.29
C PRO A 251 5.76 -10.28 19.24
N THR A 252 5.31 -10.94 18.16
CA THR A 252 6.17 -11.38 17.05
C THR A 252 6.69 -10.20 16.24
N ALA A 253 5.82 -9.25 15.92
CA ALA A 253 6.20 -8.03 15.19
C ALA A 253 7.26 -7.22 15.96
N ARG A 254 7.13 -7.13 17.30
CA ARG A 254 8.14 -6.49 18.16
C ARG A 254 9.49 -7.21 18.09
N GLU A 255 9.49 -8.54 18.19
CA GLU A 255 10.71 -9.36 18.11
C GLU A 255 11.43 -9.17 16.77
N LEU A 256 10.65 -9.02 15.69
CA LEU A 256 11.16 -8.75 14.35
C LEU A 256 11.60 -7.30 14.12
N GLY A 257 11.51 -6.43 15.14
CA GLY A 257 11.91 -5.03 15.05
C GLY A 257 10.97 -4.15 14.22
N TRP A 258 9.71 -4.56 14.02
CA TRP A 258 8.72 -3.71 13.35
C TRP A 258 8.46 -2.44 14.15
N ARG A 259 8.11 -1.38 13.42
CA ARG A 259 7.90 -0.04 13.97
C ARG A 259 6.44 0.28 14.19
N TYR A 260 5.55 -0.30 13.39
CA TYR A 260 4.13 -0.07 13.49
C TYR A 260 3.30 -1.30 13.11
N ASP A 261 2.04 -1.25 13.53
CA ASP A 261 0.97 -2.13 13.08
C ASP A 261 -0.25 -1.27 12.69
N ALA A 262 -0.88 -1.60 11.56
CA ALA A 262 -2.05 -0.90 11.03
C ALA A 262 -3.34 -1.74 11.10
N SER A 263 -3.37 -2.72 12.01
CA SER A 263 -4.37 -3.80 12.07
C SER A 263 -5.39 -3.65 13.18
N SER A 264 -5.20 -2.70 14.10
CA SER A 264 -6.17 -2.50 15.18
C SER A 264 -7.55 -2.23 14.58
N PRO A 265 -8.62 -2.80 15.18
CA PRO A 265 -10.01 -2.60 14.71
C PRO A 265 -10.45 -1.12 14.73
N GLY A 266 -9.65 -0.24 15.35
CA GLY A 266 -9.66 1.18 15.07
C GLY A 266 -10.88 1.93 15.54
N GLY A 267 -11.10 3.07 14.88
CA GLY A 267 -12.36 3.80 14.95
C GLY A 267 -12.28 5.26 15.37
N ARG A 268 -11.21 5.70 16.04
CA ARG A 268 -11.10 7.11 16.47
C ARG A 268 -10.01 7.84 15.71
N GLN A 269 -10.35 8.99 15.12
CA GLN A 269 -9.42 9.88 14.44
C GLN A 269 -8.72 10.80 15.44
N VAL A 270 -7.79 10.21 16.21
CA VAL A 270 -6.98 10.87 17.25
C VAL A 270 -5.50 10.53 17.03
N TRP A 271 -4.60 11.25 17.72
CA TRP A 271 -3.17 10.97 17.65
C TRP A 271 -2.81 9.58 18.18
N PRO A 272 -1.94 8.82 17.51
CA PRO A 272 -1.69 7.42 17.85
C PRO A 272 -0.83 7.26 19.10
N THR A 273 -0.99 6.10 19.75
CA THR A 273 -0.16 5.62 20.86
C THR A 273 0.64 4.38 20.43
N LYS A 274 1.59 3.96 21.26
CA LYS A 274 2.25 2.67 21.08
C LYS A 274 1.46 1.56 21.79
N LYS A 275 1.33 0.40 21.16
CA LYS A 275 0.82 -0.85 21.74
C LYS A 275 1.91 -1.91 21.62
N ASN A 276 2.29 -2.50 22.75
CA ASN A 276 3.41 -3.45 22.84
C ASN A 276 4.73 -2.93 22.22
N GLY A 277 4.99 -1.61 22.30
CA GLY A 277 6.20 -1.00 21.77
C GLY A 277 6.15 -0.61 20.29
N LEU A 278 5.09 -0.98 19.55
CA LEU A 278 4.87 -0.58 18.15
C LEU A 278 3.87 0.56 18.07
N TRP A 279 4.03 1.47 17.10
CA TRP A 279 2.99 2.45 16.78
C TRP A 279 1.71 1.76 16.32
N ASN A 280 0.59 2.06 16.98
CA ASN A 280 -0.72 1.52 16.64
C ASN A 280 -1.45 2.49 15.72
N LEU A 281 -1.58 2.14 14.43
CA LEU A 281 -2.03 3.02 13.36
C LEU A 281 -3.31 2.50 12.67
N PRO A 282 -4.43 2.36 13.41
CA PRO A 282 -5.64 1.77 12.87
C PRO A 282 -6.36 2.68 11.87
N LEU A 283 -7.14 2.08 10.98
CA LEU A 283 -8.16 2.81 10.23
C LEU A 283 -9.17 3.50 11.16
N GLN A 284 -9.73 4.61 10.70
CA GLN A 284 -10.51 5.53 11.52
C GLN A 284 -11.94 5.57 11.03
N GLN A 285 -12.91 5.73 11.93
CA GLN A 285 -14.26 6.05 11.48
C GLN A 285 -14.28 7.48 10.97
N ILE A 286 -15.01 7.72 9.88
CA ILE A 286 -15.18 9.02 9.21
C ILE A 286 -16.66 9.28 8.96
N PRO A 287 -17.08 10.56 8.89
CA PRO A 287 -18.45 10.90 8.58
C PRO A 287 -18.89 10.23 7.28
N PHE A 288 -20.09 9.65 7.29
CA PHE A 288 -20.67 8.99 6.10
C PHE A 288 -21.93 9.76 5.65
N PRO A 289 -21.81 10.67 4.68
CA PRO A 289 -22.89 11.57 4.31
C PRO A 289 -24.19 10.84 4.00
N GLY A 290 -25.33 11.31 4.54
CA GLY A 290 -26.62 10.63 4.40
C GLY A 290 -26.89 9.51 5.42
N HIS A 291 -25.96 9.26 6.34
CA HIS A 291 -26.12 8.30 7.43
C HIS A 291 -25.89 8.96 8.80
N SER A 292 -26.49 8.38 9.85
CA SER A 292 -26.29 8.81 11.24
C SER A 292 -25.08 8.16 11.92
N PHE A 293 -24.40 7.26 11.22
CA PHE A 293 -23.22 6.54 11.71
C PHE A 293 -21.99 6.90 10.88
N GLU A 294 -20.81 6.63 11.45
CA GLU A 294 -19.53 6.80 10.76
C GLU A 294 -19.06 5.49 10.13
N VAL A 295 -18.45 5.58 8.96
CA VAL A 295 -17.91 4.43 8.24
C VAL A 295 -16.40 4.34 8.47
N LEU A 296 -15.84 3.13 8.51
CA LEU A 296 -14.38 2.98 8.55
C LEU A 296 -13.79 3.55 7.24
N SER A 297 -12.63 4.20 7.32
CA SER A 297 -11.92 4.85 6.19
C SER A 297 -11.31 3.86 5.19
N MET A 298 -12.14 2.96 4.68
CA MET A 298 -11.76 1.92 3.73
C MET A 298 -12.87 1.68 2.69
N ASP A 299 -12.44 1.49 1.44
CA ASP A 299 -13.31 1.24 0.29
C ASP A 299 -14.30 0.09 0.51
N TYR A 300 -13.83 -1.05 1.02
CA TYR A 300 -14.66 -2.20 1.34
C TYR A 300 -15.75 -1.86 2.36
N ASN A 301 -15.43 -1.05 3.37
CA ASN A 301 -16.41 -0.66 4.39
C ASN A 301 -17.47 0.28 3.83
N ILE A 302 -17.12 1.17 2.90
CA ILE A 302 -18.11 1.99 2.20
C ILE A 302 -18.98 1.10 1.32
N LEU A 303 -18.37 0.17 0.56
CA LEU A 303 -19.08 -0.81 -0.26
C LEU A 303 -20.08 -1.61 0.54
N ALA A 304 -19.63 -2.22 1.64
CA ALA A 304 -20.45 -3.05 2.50
C ALA A 304 -21.73 -2.33 2.96
N ASN A 305 -21.64 -1.03 3.22
CA ASN A 305 -22.78 -0.22 3.66
C ASN A 305 -23.65 0.32 2.51
N GLN A 306 -23.08 0.54 1.31
CA GLN A 306 -23.85 1.02 0.15
C GLN A 306 -24.58 -0.12 -0.57
N SER A 307 -23.90 -1.25 -0.81
CA SER A 307 -24.37 -2.33 -1.66
C SER A 307 -24.61 -3.65 -0.93
N ILE A 308 -24.56 -3.65 0.41
CA ILE A 308 -24.76 -4.86 1.23
C ILE A 308 -23.77 -5.97 0.81
N ASN A 309 -22.49 -5.59 0.69
CA ASN A 309 -21.38 -6.44 0.23
C ASN A 309 -21.46 -6.90 -1.24
N SER A 310 -22.42 -6.45 -2.04
CA SER A 310 -22.43 -6.77 -3.47
C SER A 310 -21.33 -5.99 -4.21
N THR A 311 -20.50 -6.71 -4.95
CA THR A 311 -19.44 -6.14 -5.82
C THR A 311 -19.93 -5.86 -7.24
N ASN A 312 -21.18 -6.20 -7.56
CA ASN A 312 -21.81 -5.97 -8.85
C ASN A 312 -23.30 -5.58 -8.69
N ALA A 313 -23.57 -4.59 -7.83
CA ALA A 313 -24.91 -4.08 -7.60
C ALA A 313 -25.43 -3.28 -8.82
N PRO A 314 -26.75 -2.99 -8.93
CA PRO A 314 -27.30 -2.27 -10.08
C PRO A 314 -26.64 -0.90 -10.34
N ALA A 315 -26.18 -0.69 -11.57
CA ALA A 315 -25.35 0.45 -11.97
C ALA A 315 -26.03 1.83 -11.84
N HIS A 316 -27.36 1.90 -11.76
CA HIS A 316 -28.07 3.18 -11.57
C HIS A 316 -27.71 3.86 -10.23
N ASN A 317 -27.21 3.11 -9.24
CA ASN A 317 -26.77 3.67 -7.95
C ASN A 317 -25.35 4.27 -7.99
N TYR A 318 -24.54 3.86 -8.97
CA TYR A 318 -23.09 4.11 -9.00
C TYR A 318 -22.71 5.60 -8.93
N PRO A 319 -23.38 6.54 -9.65
CA PRO A 319 -23.02 7.95 -9.56
C PRO A 319 -23.17 8.51 -8.14
N GLY A 320 -24.30 8.24 -7.49
CA GLY A 320 -24.57 8.71 -6.12
C GLY A 320 -23.65 8.06 -5.09
N TRP A 321 -23.39 6.76 -5.22
CA TRP A 321 -22.47 6.05 -4.34
C TRP A 321 -21.02 6.52 -4.48
N ARG A 322 -20.56 6.78 -5.71
CA ARG A 322 -19.22 7.37 -5.96
C ARG A 322 -19.10 8.74 -5.28
N GLU A 323 -20.11 9.59 -5.39
CA GLU A 323 -20.12 10.90 -4.76
C GLU A 323 -20.14 10.81 -3.23
N GLN A 324 -21.01 9.97 -2.66
CA GLN A 324 -21.08 9.73 -1.22
C GLN A 324 -19.75 9.20 -0.66
N ALA A 325 -19.11 8.25 -1.35
CA ALA A 325 -17.81 7.70 -0.98
C ALA A 325 -16.72 8.79 -1.01
N THR A 326 -16.69 9.59 -2.09
CA THR A 326 -15.74 10.72 -2.21
C THR A 326 -15.90 11.69 -1.04
N ASN A 327 -17.14 12.08 -0.75
CA ASN A 327 -17.47 13.02 0.30
C ASN A 327 -17.22 12.47 1.70
N ALA A 328 -17.30 11.15 1.91
CA ALA A 328 -16.90 10.53 3.17
C ALA A 328 -15.41 10.75 3.45
N TYR A 329 -14.53 10.44 2.48
CA TYR A 329 -13.09 10.65 2.64
C TYR A 329 -12.74 12.13 2.82
N ILE A 330 -13.34 13.03 2.03
CA ILE A 330 -13.13 14.47 2.17
C ILE A 330 -13.58 14.97 3.55
N SER A 331 -14.72 14.48 4.05
CA SER A 331 -15.23 14.86 5.39
C SER A 331 -14.30 14.37 6.50
N GLY A 332 -13.77 13.14 6.36
CA GLY A 332 -12.76 12.60 7.28
C GLY A 332 -11.48 13.45 7.29
N PHE A 333 -10.99 13.87 6.12
CA PHE A 333 -9.86 14.79 6.02
C PHE A 333 -10.16 16.13 6.67
N LYS A 334 -11.25 16.81 6.28
CA LYS A 334 -11.62 18.13 6.81
C LYS A 334 -11.77 18.12 8.33
N ARG A 335 -12.42 17.10 8.89
CA ARG A 335 -12.59 16.97 10.33
C ARG A 335 -11.24 17.04 11.06
N ALA A 336 -10.25 16.24 10.68
CA ALA A 336 -8.91 16.32 11.30
C ALA A 336 -8.18 17.63 10.96
N TYR A 337 -8.22 18.02 9.68
CA TYR A 337 -7.48 19.15 9.14
C TYR A 337 -7.86 20.50 9.79
N GLU A 338 -9.14 20.67 10.09
CA GLU A 338 -9.71 21.89 10.68
C GLU A 338 -9.74 21.84 12.23
N SER A 339 -9.38 20.70 12.85
CA SER A 339 -9.45 20.52 14.30
C SER A 339 -8.15 19.99 14.93
N ASN A 340 -8.11 18.72 15.33
CA ASN A 340 -7.07 18.09 16.15
C ASN A 340 -5.80 17.70 15.38
N ARG A 341 -5.81 17.84 14.05
CA ARG A 341 -4.71 17.45 13.15
C ARG A 341 -4.24 16.00 13.31
N ALA A 342 -5.09 15.13 13.84
CA ALA A 342 -4.79 13.71 13.90
C ALA A 342 -4.49 13.19 12.49
N PRO A 343 -3.54 12.26 12.33
CA PRO A 343 -3.21 11.72 11.02
C PRO A 343 -4.45 11.04 10.41
N PHE A 344 -4.65 11.14 9.10
CA PHE A 344 -5.77 10.52 8.41
C PHE A 344 -5.32 9.30 7.60
N PHE A 345 -5.81 8.11 7.96
CA PHE A 345 -5.41 6.86 7.30
C PHE A 345 -6.53 6.32 6.43
N ILE A 346 -6.21 6.00 5.17
CA ILE A 346 -7.15 5.46 4.18
C ILE A 346 -6.63 4.11 3.70
N GLY A 347 -7.43 3.05 3.84
CA GLY A 347 -7.13 1.70 3.36
C GLY A 347 -7.94 1.36 2.12
N ASN A 348 -7.34 0.74 1.12
CA ASN A 348 -7.99 0.47 -0.16
C ASN A 348 -7.53 -0.87 -0.75
N HIS A 349 -8.25 -1.35 -1.76
CA HIS A 349 -7.92 -2.53 -2.53
C HIS A 349 -7.86 -2.17 -4.02
N PHE A 350 -6.98 -2.82 -4.78
CA PHE A 350 -6.94 -2.65 -6.23
C PHE A 350 -8.08 -3.40 -6.93
N GLU A 351 -9.29 -2.93 -6.70
CA GLU A 351 -10.53 -3.61 -7.04
C GLU A 351 -11.47 -2.74 -7.87
N GLN A 352 -12.19 -3.37 -8.80
CA GLN A 352 -13.17 -2.71 -9.66
C GLN A 352 -14.62 -2.90 -9.18
N TRP A 353 -14.81 -3.14 -7.88
CA TRP A 353 -16.13 -3.37 -7.31
C TRP A 353 -17.12 -2.26 -7.67
N ASN A 354 -18.33 -2.67 -8.05
CA ASN A 354 -19.41 -1.79 -8.50
C ASN A 354 -18.98 -0.83 -9.62
N GLY A 355 -18.25 -1.34 -10.61
CA GLY A 355 -17.79 -0.54 -11.76
C GLY A 355 -16.65 0.44 -11.41
N GLY A 356 -15.85 0.14 -10.39
CA GLY A 356 -14.67 0.92 -10.01
C GLY A 356 -14.97 2.23 -9.27
N ILE A 357 -16.21 2.43 -8.80
CA ILE A 357 -16.63 3.69 -8.18
C ILE A 357 -15.80 4.07 -6.95
N TYR A 358 -15.31 3.08 -6.19
CA TYR A 358 -14.53 3.35 -4.99
C TYR A 358 -13.14 3.86 -5.31
N MET A 359 -12.51 3.35 -6.37
CA MET A 359 -11.21 3.85 -6.83
C MET A 359 -11.32 5.26 -7.42
N ASP A 360 -12.40 5.54 -8.15
CA ASP A 360 -12.68 6.90 -8.58
C ASP A 360 -12.91 7.85 -7.40
N ALA A 361 -13.55 7.38 -6.33
CA ALA A 361 -13.76 8.17 -5.12
C ALA A 361 -12.46 8.45 -4.37
N VAL A 362 -11.58 7.46 -4.27
CA VAL A 362 -10.25 7.59 -3.65
C VAL A 362 -9.38 8.57 -4.46
N GLU A 363 -9.35 8.46 -5.79
CA GLU A 363 -8.64 9.41 -6.65
C GLU A 363 -9.17 10.83 -6.47
N LYS A 364 -10.49 11.04 -6.48
CA LYS A 364 -11.09 12.36 -6.28
C LYS A 364 -10.75 12.94 -4.91
N ALA A 365 -10.77 12.12 -3.86
CA ALA A 365 -10.39 12.54 -2.52
C ALA A 365 -8.90 12.91 -2.44
N LEU A 366 -8.01 12.10 -3.04
CA LEU A 366 -6.58 12.41 -3.12
C LEU A 366 -6.34 13.75 -3.83
N LYS A 367 -6.97 13.95 -4.99
CA LYS A 367 -6.90 15.22 -5.74
C LYS A 367 -7.42 16.41 -4.93
N HIS A 368 -8.47 16.23 -4.14
CA HIS A 368 -8.96 17.28 -3.23
C HIS A 368 -7.92 17.64 -2.17
N ILE A 369 -7.35 16.64 -1.50
CA ILE A 369 -6.35 16.82 -0.43
C ILE A 369 -5.05 17.43 -1.00
N ALA A 370 -4.61 16.96 -2.17
CA ALA A 370 -3.44 17.50 -2.86
C ALA A 370 -3.62 18.98 -3.22
N ARG A 371 -4.83 19.41 -3.62
CA ARG A 371 -5.11 20.83 -3.88
C ARG A 371 -4.96 21.69 -2.63
N GLU A 372 -5.29 21.20 -1.43
CA GLU A 372 -5.04 21.95 -0.19
C GLU A 372 -3.53 22.12 0.04
N LYS A 373 -2.73 21.07 -0.16
CA LYS A 373 -1.26 21.15 -0.16
C LYS A 373 -0.74 22.17 -1.17
N GLU A 374 -1.24 22.14 -2.40
CA GLU A 374 -0.82 23.03 -3.50
C GLU A 374 -1.16 24.51 -3.24
N LYS A 375 -2.18 24.80 -2.41
CA LYS A 375 -2.49 26.16 -1.93
C LYS A 375 -1.49 26.68 -0.87
N GLY A 376 -0.53 25.86 -0.46
CA GLY A 376 0.47 26.20 0.55
C GLY A 376 0.14 25.73 1.96
N GLU A 377 -0.89 24.89 2.14
CA GLU A 377 -1.20 24.31 3.44
C GLU A 377 -0.22 23.19 3.82
N ASP A 378 0.11 23.07 5.12
CA ASP A 378 0.99 22.01 5.63
C ASP A 378 0.23 20.67 5.69
N VAL A 379 0.07 20.07 4.52
CA VAL A 379 -0.54 18.74 4.29
C VAL A 379 0.53 17.83 3.71
N ARG A 380 0.72 16.67 4.33
CA ARG A 380 1.78 15.71 4.00
C ARG A 380 1.17 14.37 3.58
N LEU A 381 1.27 14.07 2.29
CA LEU A 381 0.85 12.80 1.68
C LEU A 381 2.01 11.79 1.77
N VAL A 382 2.02 10.96 2.81
CA VAL A 382 3.19 10.14 3.19
C VAL A 382 2.83 8.66 3.36
N SER A 383 3.84 7.79 3.32
CA SER A 383 3.69 6.40 3.75
C SER A 383 3.62 6.28 5.28
N PHE A 384 3.20 5.11 5.79
CA PHE A 384 3.23 4.81 7.22
C PHE A 384 4.64 4.90 7.81
N ARG A 385 5.66 4.34 7.14
CA ARG A 385 7.06 4.46 7.58
C ARG A 385 7.51 5.91 7.71
N GLN A 386 7.20 6.75 6.73
CA GLN A 386 7.57 8.17 6.75
C GLN A 386 6.82 8.92 7.86
N PHE A 387 5.56 8.57 8.10
CA PHE A 387 4.81 9.11 9.23
C PHE A 387 5.41 8.69 10.58
N VAL A 388 5.84 7.43 10.71
CA VAL A 388 6.48 6.92 11.92
C VAL A 388 7.88 7.49 12.12
N ASP A 389 8.63 7.76 11.04
CA ASP A 389 9.87 8.54 11.10
C ASP A 389 9.63 9.92 11.72
N TRP A 390 8.52 10.57 11.37
CA TRP A 390 8.14 11.83 11.98
C TRP A 390 7.73 11.70 13.44
N LEU A 391 6.98 10.65 13.81
CA LEU A 391 6.59 10.40 15.19
C LEU A 391 7.78 10.14 16.11
N ASP A 392 8.79 9.39 15.62
CA ASP A 392 9.93 8.95 16.44
C ASP A 392 10.88 10.10 16.82
N VAL A 393 10.83 11.24 16.14
CA VAL A 393 11.62 12.43 16.52
C VAL A 393 10.85 13.41 17.41
N GLN A 394 9.57 13.18 17.67
CA GLN A 394 8.79 14.08 18.53
C GLN A 394 9.10 13.86 20.01
N PRO A 395 9.23 14.93 20.81
CA PRO A 395 9.28 14.81 22.26
C PRO A 395 7.99 14.11 22.78
N PRO A 396 8.10 13.15 23.72
CA PRO A 396 6.92 12.45 24.25
C PRO A 396 5.82 13.38 24.76
N GLU A 397 6.20 14.48 25.42
CA GLU A 397 5.28 15.49 25.97
C GLU A 397 4.47 16.21 24.88
N VAL A 398 5.04 16.40 23.68
CA VAL A 398 4.32 16.98 22.55
C VAL A 398 3.24 16.02 22.07
N LEU A 399 3.59 14.74 21.92
CA LEU A 399 2.63 13.73 21.51
C LEU A 399 1.54 13.50 22.56
N ASP A 400 1.87 13.56 23.85
CA ASP A 400 0.91 13.42 24.93
C ASP A 400 -0.10 14.57 24.94
N LYS A 401 0.35 15.80 24.71
CA LYS A 401 -0.54 16.96 24.51
C LYS A 401 -1.45 16.79 23.30
N LEU A 402 -0.92 16.36 22.17
CA LEU A 402 -1.71 16.11 20.95
C LEU A 402 -2.78 15.03 21.16
N ARG A 403 -2.49 14.01 21.98
CA ARG A 403 -3.43 12.94 22.35
C ARG A 403 -4.56 13.39 23.28
N THR A 404 -4.46 14.56 23.91
CA THR A 404 -5.56 15.11 24.72
C THR A 404 -6.73 15.62 23.87
N LEU A 405 -6.52 15.85 22.57
CA LEU A 405 -7.55 16.31 21.65
C LEU A 405 -8.38 15.12 21.12
N ASP A 406 -9.69 15.14 21.39
CA ASP A 406 -10.64 14.17 20.87
C ASP A 406 -10.91 14.40 19.36
N VAL A 407 -11.68 13.50 18.76
CA VAL A 407 -12.16 13.56 17.38
C VAL A 407 -12.86 14.89 17.13
N GLY A 408 -12.39 15.65 16.14
CA GLY A 408 -13.01 16.93 15.80
C GLY A 408 -12.69 18.08 16.77
N GLN A 409 -11.85 17.86 17.78
CA GLN A 409 -11.57 18.86 18.81
C GLN A 409 -10.37 19.76 18.44
N ALA A 410 -10.64 21.04 18.21
CA ALA A 410 -9.57 22.04 18.12
C ALA A 410 -9.04 22.40 19.54
N PRO A 411 -7.75 22.77 19.68
CA PRO A 411 -7.23 23.25 20.96
C PRO A 411 -7.94 24.56 21.37
N ALA A 412 -8.62 24.57 22.52
CA ALA A 412 -9.49 25.68 22.96
C ALA A 412 -8.78 27.05 23.02
N GLY A 413 -7.47 27.05 23.29
CA GLY A 413 -6.64 28.26 23.32
C GLY A 413 -5.82 28.53 22.05
N GLY A 414 -6.03 27.73 20.99
CA GLY A 414 -5.15 27.66 19.82
C GLY A 414 -3.88 26.84 20.06
N TRP A 415 -3.18 26.50 18.96
CA TRP A 415 -1.99 25.63 19.00
C TRP A 415 -0.89 26.13 19.93
N LYS A 416 -0.67 27.44 20.01
CA LYS A 416 0.35 28.06 20.89
C LYS A 416 0.15 27.77 22.38
N LYS A 417 -1.07 27.41 22.81
CA LYS A 417 -1.43 27.17 24.20
C LYS A 417 -1.63 25.69 24.55
N LEU A 418 -1.54 24.80 23.55
CA LEU A 418 -1.53 23.35 23.75
C LEU A 418 -0.12 22.94 24.18
#